data_AF-A0A8B7DBT1-F1
#
_entry.id   AF-A0A8B7DBT1-F1
#
_cell.length_a   1.000
_cell.length_b   1.000
_cell.length_c   1.000
_cell.angle_alpha   90.00
_cell.angle_beta   90.00
_cell.angle_gamma   90.00
#
_symmetry.space_group_name_H-M   'P 1'
#
loop_
_entity.id
_entity.type
_entity.pdbx_description
1 polymer ?
#
loop_
_entity_poly.entity_id
_entity_poly.type
_entity_poly.pdbx_seq_one_letter_code
_entity_poly.pdbx_strand_id
1 'polypeptide(L)'
;MASNEGLLSNFLNNLKDLHSEISKQFVTERTSAPNLQHEMPEFVMQVHTYWDFIRALPYNTIWMVCLMLFHIASFLLIISTQNYYKIQYALFFFFLVLVSLSEKINEIAAQHWKLFSHENFFDSGGLFISTVFSLPLLINCLLLIVIWLKFSFKALVLIKSKKLSTNRKQDPTKDDNRAQELESETKKKK
;
A
#
# COMPACT_ATOMS: atom_id res chain seq x y z
N MET A 1 35.14 34.53 -48.57
CA MET A 1 34.13 34.18 -47.55
C MET A 1 32.86 33.55 -48.19
N ALA A 2 32.99 32.74 -49.24
CA ALA A 2 31.85 32.21 -50.04
C ALA A 2 31.85 30.67 -50.24
N SER A 3 32.82 29.95 -49.67
CA SER A 3 32.99 28.50 -49.89
C SER A 3 32.22 27.62 -48.89
N ASN A 4 31.98 28.12 -47.66
CA ASN A 4 31.35 27.32 -46.60
C ASN A 4 29.81 27.25 -46.71
N GLU A 5 29.18 28.32 -47.19
CA GLU A 5 27.71 28.40 -47.41
C GLU A 5 27.24 27.43 -48.52
N GLY A 6 28.05 27.27 -49.57
CA GLY A 6 27.79 26.31 -50.65
C GLY A 6 27.91 24.85 -50.20
N LEU A 7 28.85 24.57 -49.29
CA LEU A 7 29.06 23.21 -48.78
C LEU A 7 27.93 22.78 -47.84
N LEU A 8 27.47 23.69 -46.97
CA LEU A 8 26.33 23.42 -46.09
C LEU A 8 25.01 23.31 -46.86
N SER A 9 24.76 24.14 -47.86
CA SER A 9 23.53 24.04 -48.66
C SER A 9 23.50 22.74 -49.48
N ASN A 10 24.61 22.33 -50.07
CA ASN A 10 24.70 21.03 -50.75
C ASN A 10 24.54 19.84 -49.79
N PHE A 11 25.11 19.93 -48.58
CA PHE A 11 24.93 18.89 -47.56
C PHE A 11 23.49 18.80 -47.07
N LEU A 12 22.84 19.94 -46.84
CA LEU A 12 21.42 19.98 -46.42
C LEU A 12 20.49 19.48 -47.52
N ASN A 13 20.77 19.78 -48.79
CA ASN A 13 20.00 19.26 -49.91
C ASN A 13 20.14 17.74 -50.01
N ASN A 14 21.37 17.21 -49.92
CA ASN A 14 21.61 15.77 -49.90
C ASN A 14 20.94 15.08 -48.70
N LEU A 15 20.90 15.72 -47.53
CA LEU A 15 20.16 15.18 -46.37
C LEU A 15 18.66 15.17 -46.60
N LYS A 16 18.10 16.20 -47.22
CA LYS A 16 16.68 16.29 -47.52
C LYS A 16 16.25 15.25 -48.56
N ASP A 17 17.10 15.03 -49.56
CA ASP A 17 16.90 14.02 -50.59
C ASP A 17 17.03 12.61 -49.99
N LEU A 18 18.02 12.38 -49.13
CA LEU A 18 18.18 11.11 -48.41
C LEU A 18 16.97 10.81 -47.51
N HIS A 19 16.45 11.81 -46.79
CA HIS A 19 15.27 11.65 -45.96
C HIS A 19 14.01 11.36 -46.79
N SER A 20 13.86 12.03 -47.94
CA SER A 20 12.80 11.73 -48.91
C SER A 20 12.90 10.29 -49.40
N GLU A 21 14.09 9.83 -49.77
CA GLU A 21 14.27 8.49 -50.34
C GLU A 21 14.07 7.39 -49.30
N ILE A 22 14.53 7.59 -48.05
CA ILE A 22 14.24 6.70 -46.92
C ILE A 22 12.73 6.65 -46.65
N SER A 23 12.05 7.79 -46.67
CA SER A 23 10.60 7.84 -46.45
C SER A 23 9.82 7.11 -47.54
N LYS A 24 10.26 7.21 -48.81
CA LYS A 24 9.66 6.48 -49.93
C LYS A 24 9.93 4.98 -49.84
N GLN A 25 11.14 4.56 -49.46
CA GLN A 25 11.42 3.13 -49.24
C GLN A 25 10.59 2.55 -48.11
N PHE A 26 10.51 3.25 -46.97
CA PHE A 26 9.75 2.80 -45.80
C PHE A 26 8.22 2.72 -46.08
N VAL A 27 7.69 3.65 -46.89
CA VAL A 27 6.28 3.62 -47.32
C VAL A 27 6.04 2.53 -48.38
N THR A 28 6.94 2.35 -49.35
CA THR A 28 6.80 1.36 -50.43
C THR A 28 6.90 -0.08 -49.91
N GLU A 29 7.77 -0.31 -48.91
CA GLU A 29 7.90 -1.59 -48.21
C GLU A 29 6.65 -1.88 -47.34
N ARG A 30 6.06 -0.85 -46.72
CA ARG A 30 4.80 -0.94 -45.96
C ARG A 30 3.57 -1.22 -46.85
N THR A 31 3.56 -0.79 -48.11
CA THR A 31 2.44 -1.03 -49.04
C THR A 31 2.54 -2.32 -49.84
N SER A 32 3.71 -2.99 -49.86
CA SER A 32 3.94 -4.21 -50.64
C SER A 32 3.79 -5.51 -49.84
N ALA A 33 3.58 -5.41 -48.52
CA ALA A 33 3.22 -6.54 -47.69
C ALA A 33 1.69 -6.77 -47.75
N PRO A 34 1.23 -8.00 -48.05
CA PRO A 34 -0.18 -8.30 -48.13
C PRO A 34 -0.81 -8.20 -46.74
N ASN A 35 -1.81 -7.33 -46.61
CA ASN A 35 -2.82 -7.30 -45.55
C ASN A 35 -2.31 -7.66 -44.13
N LEU A 36 -1.64 -6.72 -43.48
CA LEU A 36 -1.39 -6.75 -42.05
C LEU A 36 -2.05 -5.51 -41.42
N GLN A 37 -3.38 -5.51 -41.41
CA GLN A 37 -4.19 -4.69 -40.50
C GLN A 37 -4.40 -5.38 -39.13
N HIS A 38 -3.61 -6.40 -38.80
CA HIS A 38 -3.68 -7.10 -37.53
C HIS A 38 -2.27 -7.40 -37.02
N GLU A 39 -1.63 -6.41 -36.41
CA GLU A 39 -0.56 -6.51 -35.40
C GLU A 39 0.09 -5.12 -35.25
N MET A 40 -0.64 -4.22 -34.61
CA MET A 40 -0.03 -3.09 -33.90
C MET A 40 0.57 -3.67 -32.60
N PRO A 41 1.75 -3.17 -32.16
CA PRO A 41 2.64 -3.84 -31.22
C PRO A 41 1.93 -4.28 -29.93
N GLU A 42 2.31 -5.45 -29.40
CA GLU A 42 1.93 -6.06 -28.10
C GLU A 42 2.13 -5.17 -26.85
N PHE A 43 2.26 -3.85 -27.00
CA PHE A 43 2.57 -2.94 -25.92
C PHE A 43 1.35 -2.49 -25.08
N VAL A 44 0.09 -2.77 -25.45
CA VAL A 44 -1.07 -2.23 -24.68
C VAL A 44 -2.25 -3.19 -24.43
N MET A 45 -2.02 -4.51 -24.38
CA MET A 45 -3.01 -5.46 -23.82
C MET A 45 -2.39 -6.39 -22.77
N GLN A 46 -1.34 -5.94 -22.09
CA GLN A 46 -0.82 -6.54 -20.86
C GLN A 46 -1.17 -5.73 -19.60
N VAL A 47 -2.18 -4.86 -19.65
CA VAL A 47 -3.02 -4.66 -18.47
C VAL A 47 -3.85 -5.93 -18.31
N HIS A 48 -3.18 -7.00 -17.88
CA HIS A 48 -3.81 -8.17 -17.30
C HIS A 48 -4.49 -7.73 -16.00
N THR A 49 -5.65 -7.08 -16.13
CA THR A 49 -6.91 -7.68 -15.76
C THR A 49 -7.02 -8.19 -14.31
N TYR A 50 -6.34 -7.57 -13.34
CA TYR A 50 -6.72 -7.78 -11.92
C TYR A 50 -8.21 -7.44 -11.71
N TRP A 51 -8.69 -6.39 -12.39
CA TRP A 51 -10.08 -5.98 -12.36
C TRP A 51 -11.02 -6.94 -13.09
N ASP A 52 -10.66 -7.47 -14.28
CA ASP A 52 -11.53 -8.44 -14.94
C ASP A 52 -11.42 -9.83 -14.31
N PHE A 53 -10.34 -10.16 -13.60
CA PHE A 53 -10.27 -11.30 -12.70
C PHE A 53 -11.32 -11.17 -11.59
N ILE A 54 -11.36 -10.03 -10.89
CA ILE A 54 -12.38 -9.76 -9.87
C ILE A 54 -13.79 -9.77 -10.47
N ARG A 55 -13.98 -9.22 -11.66
CA ARG A 55 -15.29 -9.17 -12.33
C ARG A 55 -15.76 -10.56 -12.79
N ALA A 56 -14.83 -11.45 -13.15
CA ALA A 56 -15.13 -12.82 -13.55
C ALA A 56 -15.46 -13.74 -12.37
N LEU A 57 -15.31 -13.27 -11.12
CA LEU A 57 -15.62 -14.08 -9.95
C LEU A 57 -17.13 -14.37 -9.84
N PRO A 58 -17.53 -15.63 -9.65
CA PRO A 58 -18.93 -15.97 -9.45
C PRO A 58 -19.37 -15.58 -8.03
N TYR A 59 -19.89 -14.35 -7.90
CA TYR A 59 -20.40 -13.79 -6.63
C TYR A 59 -21.54 -14.60 -5.99
N ASN A 60 -22.22 -15.47 -6.75
CA ASN A 60 -23.36 -16.26 -6.30
C ASN A 60 -22.98 -17.66 -5.76
N THR A 61 -21.70 -17.92 -5.50
CA THR A 61 -21.27 -19.15 -4.86
C THR A 61 -21.41 -19.03 -3.34
N ILE A 62 -21.87 -20.11 -2.70
CA ILE A 62 -22.07 -20.18 -1.24
C ILE A 62 -20.80 -19.76 -0.49
N TRP A 63 -19.64 -20.18 -1.00
CA TRP A 63 -18.35 -19.82 -0.41
C TRP A 63 -18.06 -18.31 -0.45
N MET A 64 -18.36 -17.62 -1.56
CA MET A 64 -18.20 -16.16 -1.67
C MET A 64 -19.15 -15.40 -0.73
N VAL A 65 -20.38 -15.90 -0.56
CA VAL A 65 -21.35 -15.31 0.40
C VAL A 65 -20.87 -15.49 1.84
N CYS A 66 -20.38 -16.68 2.20
CA CYS A 66 -19.77 -16.93 3.50
C CYS A 66 -18.59 -15.98 3.77
N LEU A 67 -17.75 -15.75 2.76
CA LEU A 67 -16.60 -14.85 2.85
C LEU A 67 -17.04 -13.38 3.01
N MET A 68 -18.06 -12.92 2.29
CA MET A 68 -18.62 -11.58 2.47
C MET A 68 -19.20 -11.39 3.88
N LEU A 69 -19.93 -12.39 4.39
CA LEU A 69 -20.47 -12.37 5.74
C LEU A 69 -19.36 -12.33 6.79
N PHE A 70 -18.28 -13.08 6.56
CA PHE A 70 -17.09 -13.06 7.40
C PHE A 70 -16.42 -11.68 7.44
N HIS A 71 -16.35 -10.95 6.32
CA HIS A 71 -15.83 -9.59 6.32
C HIS A 71 -16.71 -8.62 7.11
N ILE A 72 -18.04 -8.71 6.95
CA ILE A 72 -18.98 -7.91 7.73
C ILE A 72 -18.81 -8.21 9.23
N ALA A 73 -18.74 -9.49 9.60
CA ALA A 73 -18.50 -9.91 10.97
C ALA A 73 -17.15 -9.40 11.51
N SER A 74 -16.09 -9.46 10.71
CA SER A 74 -14.76 -8.95 11.07
C SER A 74 -14.79 -7.44 11.34
N PHE A 75 -15.50 -6.69 10.49
CA PHE A 75 -15.68 -5.24 10.68
C PHE A 75 -16.52 -4.92 11.91
N LEU A 76 -17.60 -5.68 12.15
CA LEU A 76 -18.44 -5.57 13.35
C LEU A 76 -17.64 -5.88 14.63
N LEU A 77 -16.77 -6.89 14.61
CA LEU A 77 -15.90 -7.22 15.73
C LEU A 77 -14.94 -6.07 16.06
N ILE A 78 -14.39 -5.40 15.04
CA ILE A 78 -13.54 -4.23 15.22
C ILE A 78 -14.33 -3.10 15.87
N ILE A 79 -15.53 -2.79 15.37
CA ILE A 79 -16.40 -1.74 15.94
C ILE A 79 -16.78 -2.05 17.39
N SER A 80 -17.23 -3.28 17.65
CA SER A 80 -17.63 -3.72 18.99
C SER A 80 -16.47 -3.65 20.00
N THR A 81 -15.24 -3.90 19.53
CA THR A 81 -14.05 -3.97 20.38
C THR A 81 -13.35 -2.63 20.57
N GLN A 82 -13.83 -1.54 19.96
CA GLN A 82 -13.19 -0.21 20.04
C GLN A 82 -12.99 0.29 21.48
N ASN A 83 -13.83 -0.14 22.42
CA ASN A 83 -13.74 0.29 23.81
C ASN A 83 -12.75 -0.54 24.66
N TYR A 84 -12.29 -1.69 24.16
CA TYR A 84 -11.49 -2.65 24.91
C TYR A 84 -10.16 -2.93 24.23
N TYR A 85 -9.17 -2.07 24.49
CA TYR A 85 -7.82 -2.16 23.93
C TYR A 85 -7.15 -3.54 24.10
N LYS A 86 -7.42 -4.25 25.21
CA LYS A 86 -6.91 -5.61 25.46
C LYS A 86 -7.42 -6.64 24.44
N ILE A 87 -8.71 -6.59 24.14
CA ILE A 87 -9.34 -7.49 23.17
C ILE A 87 -8.92 -7.08 21.75
N GLN A 88 -8.67 -5.79 21.53
CA GLN A 88 -8.16 -5.28 20.25
C GLN A 88 -6.80 -5.90 19.89
N TYR A 89 -5.88 -6.04 20.87
CA TYR A 89 -4.61 -6.75 20.64
C TYR A 89 -4.83 -8.21 20.27
N ALA A 90 -5.74 -8.90 20.98
CA ALA A 90 -6.07 -10.29 20.68
C ALA A 90 -6.68 -10.46 19.26
N LEU A 91 -7.58 -9.56 18.87
CA LEU A 91 -8.17 -9.54 17.52
C LEU A 91 -7.11 -9.32 16.42
N PHE A 92 -6.12 -8.47 16.68
CA PHE A 92 -5.03 -8.26 15.73
C PHE A 92 -4.24 -9.54 15.49
N PHE A 93 -3.82 -10.23 16.55
CA PHE A 93 -3.15 -11.53 16.41
C PHE A 93 -4.03 -12.57 15.73
N PHE A 94 -5.32 -12.59 16.06
CA PHE A 94 -6.28 -13.47 15.41
C PHE A 94 -6.36 -13.23 13.89
N PHE A 95 -6.44 -11.97 13.44
CA PHE A 95 -6.43 -11.65 12.01
C PHE A 95 -5.11 -12.01 11.33
N LEU A 96 -3.96 -11.83 11.99
CA LEU A 96 -2.68 -12.29 11.44
C LEU A 96 -2.65 -13.81 11.26
N VAL A 97 -3.14 -14.56 12.24
CA VAL A 97 -3.23 -16.04 12.14
C VAL A 97 -4.14 -16.44 10.99
N LEU A 98 -5.29 -15.79 10.82
CA LEU A 98 -6.21 -16.06 9.71
C LEU A 98 -5.57 -15.79 8.35
N VAL A 99 -4.85 -14.68 8.20
CA VAL A 99 -4.11 -14.36 6.97
C VAL A 99 -3.04 -15.42 6.71
N SER A 100 -2.31 -15.88 7.72
CA SER A 100 -1.35 -16.99 7.55
C SER A 100 -2.03 -18.33 7.24
N LEU A 101 -3.26 -18.53 7.70
CA LEU A 101 -4.03 -19.73 7.40
C LEU A 101 -4.64 -19.70 6.00
N SER A 102 -4.66 -18.54 5.33
CA SER A 102 -5.24 -18.41 3.99
C SER A 102 -4.54 -19.32 2.99
N GLU A 103 -3.23 -19.49 3.10
CA GLU A 103 -2.44 -20.41 2.25
C GLU A 103 -2.90 -21.86 2.42
N LYS A 104 -3.11 -22.32 3.66
CA LYS A 104 -3.62 -23.68 3.93
C LYS A 104 -5.05 -23.87 3.44
N ILE A 105 -5.90 -22.85 3.62
CA ILE A 105 -7.27 -22.88 3.09
C ILE A 105 -7.24 -22.99 1.56
N ASN A 106 -6.33 -22.26 0.91
CA ASN A 106 -6.15 -22.31 -0.53
C ASN A 106 -5.70 -23.70 -1.01
N GLU A 107 -4.75 -24.34 -0.34
CA GLU A 107 -4.33 -25.71 -0.67
C GLU A 107 -5.48 -26.72 -0.55
N ILE A 108 -6.25 -26.66 0.54
CA ILE A 108 -7.39 -27.56 0.76
C ILE A 108 -8.48 -27.33 -0.29
N ALA A 109 -8.74 -26.06 -0.63
CA ALA A 109 -9.70 -25.68 -1.66
C ALA A 109 -9.23 -26.10 -3.06
N ALA A 110 -7.94 -26.01 -3.35
CA ALA A 110 -7.34 -26.51 -4.59
C ALA A 110 -7.40 -28.04 -4.70
N GLN A 111 -7.37 -28.78 -3.59
CA GLN A 111 -7.58 -30.24 -3.60
C GLN A 111 -9.05 -30.63 -3.80
N HIS A 112 -9.98 -29.85 -3.26
CA HIS A 112 -11.43 -30.13 -3.30
C HIS A 112 -12.20 -29.18 -4.22
N TRP A 113 -11.54 -28.61 -5.24
CA TRP A 113 -12.09 -27.52 -6.05
C TRP A 113 -13.48 -27.83 -6.62
N LYS A 114 -13.76 -29.09 -7.00
CA LYS A 114 -15.06 -29.55 -7.51
C LYS A 114 -16.24 -29.37 -6.54
N LEU A 115 -16.00 -29.35 -5.23
CA LEU A 115 -17.04 -29.07 -4.23
C LEU A 115 -17.28 -27.57 -4.05
N PHE A 116 -16.32 -26.73 -4.40
CA PHE A 116 -16.34 -25.29 -4.12
C PHE A 116 -16.70 -24.44 -5.33
N SER A 117 -16.22 -24.80 -6.52
CA SER A 117 -16.44 -24.05 -7.75
C SER A 117 -16.41 -24.96 -8.98
N HIS A 118 -17.15 -24.58 -10.03
CA HIS A 118 -17.11 -25.29 -11.31
C HIS A 118 -15.74 -25.20 -11.99
N GLU A 119 -15.02 -24.10 -11.74
CA GLU A 119 -13.69 -23.81 -12.27
C GLU A 119 -12.65 -23.74 -11.15
N ASN A 120 -11.40 -24.15 -11.40
CA ASN A 120 -10.35 -24.14 -10.39
C ASN A 120 -9.74 -22.73 -10.24
N PHE A 121 -10.32 -21.91 -9.36
CA PHE A 121 -9.81 -20.58 -9.00
C PHE A 121 -8.69 -20.63 -7.94
N PHE A 122 -8.45 -21.79 -7.33
CA PHE A 122 -7.46 -21.97 -6.27
C PHE A 122 -6.16 -22.46 -6.91
N ASP A 123 -5.29 -21.52 -7.24
CA ASP A 123 -3.98 -21.77 -7.81
C ASP A 123 -2.92 -21.95 -6.72
N SER A 124 -1.77 -22.55 -7.05
CA SER A 124 -0.64 -22.69 -6.12
C SER A 124 -0.10 -21.33 -5.63
N GLY A 125 -0.33 -20.26 -6.41
CA GLY A 125 0.03 -18.89 -6.04
C GLY A 125 -0.92 -18.26 -5.02
N GLY A 126 -2.10 -18.86 -4.78
CA GLY A 126 -3.09 -18.35 -3.84
C GLY A 126 -3.52 -16.92 -4.15
N LEU A 127 -3.45 -16.48 -5.41
CA LEU A 127 -3.71 -15.09 -5.80
C LEU A 127 -5.16 -14.73 -5.51
N PHE A 128 -6.08 -15.67 -5.77
CA PHE A 128 -7.50 -15.50 -5.47
C PHE A 128 -7.78 -15.33 -3.98
N ILE A 129 -7.33 -16.30 -3.17
CA ILE A 129 -7.56 -16.30 -1.73
C ILE A 129 -6.88 -15.10 -1.07
N SER A 130 -5.62 -14.82 -1.39
CA SER A 130 -4.90 -13.69 -0.82
C SER A 130 -5.57 -12.34 -1.17
N THR A 131 -6.06 -12.21 -2.40
CA THR A 131 -6.77 -11.00 -2.84
C THR A 131 -8.12 -10.84 -2.15
N VAL A 132 -8.97 -11.87 -2.20
CA VAL A 132 -10.36 -11.75 -1.77
C VAL A 132 -10.50 -11.85 -0.26
N PHE A 133 -9.70 -12.71 0.39
CA PHE A 133 -9.75 -12.93 1.83
C PHE A 133 -8.73 -12.06 2.59
N SER A 134 -7.48 -12.05 2.16
CA SER A 134 -6.41 -11.42 2.95
C SER A 134 -6.34 -9.90 2.79
N LEU A 135 -6.65 -9.30 1.63
CA LEU A 135 -6.63 -7.83 1.48
C LEU A 135 -7.60 -7.11 2.44
N PRO A 136 -8.90 -7.48 2.54
CA PRO A 136 -9.80 -6.79 3.47
C PRO A 136 -9.37 -6.96 4.94
N LEU A 137 -8.86 -8.14 5.29
CA LEU A 137 -8.29 -8.41 6.62
C LEU A 137 -7.04 -7.56 6.88
N LEU A 138 -6.18 -7.37 5.88
CA LEU A 138 -4.97 -6.57 6.01
C LEU A 138 -5.29 -5.08 6.15
N ILE A 139 -6.29 -4.58 5.42
CA ILE A 139 -6.81 -3.22 5.59
C ILE A 139 -7.35 -3.04 7.01
N ASN A 140 -8.12 -4.00 7.52
CA ASN A 140 -8.60 -4.00 8.90
C ASN A 140 -7.43 -3.97 9.91
N CYS A 141 -6.39 -4.78 9.71
CA CYS A 141 -5.17 -4.76 10.53
C CYS A 141 -4.45 -3.41 10.46
N LEU A 142 -4.33 -2.81 9.27
CA LEU A 142 -3.70 -1.52 9.09
C LEU A 142 -4.45 -0.41 9.84
N LEU A 143 -5.78 -0.42 9.82
CA LEU A 143 -6.61 0.51 10.59
C LEU A 143 -6.34 0.40 12.11
N LEU A 144 -6.23 -0.83 12.63
CA LEU A 144 -5.89 -1.06 14.05
C LEU A 144 -4.51 -0.47 14.39
N ILE A 145 -3.51 -0.71 13.54
CA ILE A 145 -2.14 -0.17 13.70
C ILE A 145 -2.17 1.36 13.71
N VAL A 146 -2.92 2.00 12.80
CA VAL A 146 -3.01 3.48 12.74
C VAL A 146 -3.64 4.05 14.02
N ILE A 147 -4.71 3.43 14.53
CA ILE A 147 -5.36 3.86 15.78
C ILE A 147 -4.37 3.75 16.96
N TRP A 148 -3.66 2.63 17.07
CA TRP A 148 -2.66 2.45 18.11
C TRP A 148 -1.49 3.40 17.98
N LEU A 149 -1.02 3.65 16.77
CA LEU A 149 0.07 4.57 16.53
C LEU A 149 -0.29 5.98 17.04
N LYS A 150 -1.52 6.44 16.78
CA LYS A 150 -2.02 7.71 17.32
C LYS A 150 -2.09 7.70 18.85
N PHE A 151 -2.50 6.59 19.46
CA PHE A 151 -2.50 6.44 20.93
C PHE A 151 -1.07 6.48 21.50
N SER A 152 -0.14 5.74 20.90
CA SER A 152 1.28 5.70 21.28
C SER A 152 1.94 7.07 21.19
N PHE A 153 1.68 7.85 20.13
CA PHE A 153 2.17 9.22 20.03
C PHE A 153 1.63 10.12 21.16
N LYS A 154 0.32 10.03 21.47
CA LYS A 154 -0.26 10.77 22.61
C LYS A 154 0.37 10.35 23.93
N ALA A 155 0.55 9.05 24.17
CA ALA A 155 1.18 8.54 25.37
C ALA A 155 2.64 9.03 25.51
N LEU A 156 3.41 9.02 24.41
CA LEU A 156 4.79 9.51 24.39
C LEU A 156 4.87 11.01 24.70
N VAL A 157 3.99 11.82 24.11
CA VAL A 157 3.90 13.26 24.39
C VAL A 157 3.54 13.50 25.86
N LEU A 158 2.57 12.75 26.41
CA LEU A 158 2.19 12.84 27.82
C LEU A 158 3.36 12.48 28.75
N ILE A 159 4.12 11.43 28.44
CA ILE A 159 5.30 11.03 29.22
C ILE A 159 6.37 12.12 29.15
N LYS A 160 6.63 12.69 27.97
CA LYS A 160 7.61 13.78 27.80
C LYS A 160 7.22 15.02 28.61
N SER A 161 5.95 15.41 28.56
CA SER A 161 5.42 16.53 29.35
C SER A 161 5.47 16.26 30.86
N LYS A 162 5.16 15.04 31.30
CA LYS A 162 5.27 14.64 32.72
C LYS A 162 6.72 14.55 33.21
N LYS A 163 7.67 14.19 32.36
CA LYS A 163 9.11 14.14 32.70
C LYS A 163 9.69 15.54 32.87
N LEU A 164 9.21 16.52 32.10
CA LEU A 164 9.55 17.94 32.24
C LEU A 164 8.98 18.55 33.53
N SER A 165 7.72 18.23 33.87
CA SER A 165 7.12 18.74 35.11
C SER A 165 7.68 18.06 36.37
N THR A 166 8.09 16.80 36.28
CA THR A 166 8.74 16.08 37.39
C THR A 166 10.16 16.56 37.63
N ASN A 167 10.95 16.84 36.57
CA ASN A 167 12.27 17.48 36.72
C ASN A 167 12.16 18.86 37.37
N ARG A 168 11.11 19.64 37.06
CA ARG A 168 10.89 20.95 37.68
C ARG A 168 10.48 20.88 39.15
N LYS A 169 9.91 19.75 39.60
CA LYS A 169 9.55 19.50 41.00
C LYS A 169 10.66 18.80 41.82
N GLN A 170 11.67 18.23 41.15
CA GLN A 170 12.86 17.65 41.78
C GLN A 170 14.00 18.65 42.02
N ASP A 171 13.81 19.93 41.69
CA ASP A 171 14.64 21.04 42.20
C ASP A 171 13.93 21.86 43.31
N PRO A 172 13.42 21.25 44.41
CA PRO A 172 12.93 22.00 45.58
C PRO A 172 14.10 22.55 46.41
N THR A 173 15.33 22.03 46.20
CA THR A 173 16.52 22.43 46.93
C THR A 173 16.92 23.88 46.63
N LYS A 174 16.62 24.42 45.43
CA LYS A 174 16.92 25.81 45.11
C LYS A 174 15.97 26.83 45.74
N ASP A 175 14.71 26.46 45.94
CA ASP A 175 13.70 27.36 46.50
C ASP A 175 13.82 27.42 48.03
N ASP A 176 14.11 26.28 48.68
CA ASP A 176 14.33 26.20 50.13
C ASP A 176 15.66 26.87 50.55
N ASN A 177 16.74 26.68 49.77
CA ASN A 177 18.02 27.37 50.02
C ASN A 177 17.89 28.89 49.85
N ARG A 178 17.06 29.36 48.90
CA ARG A 178 16.86 30.80 48.67
C ARG A 178 15.97 31.44 49.74
N ALA A 179 15.00 30.70 50.28
CA ALA A 179 14.22 31.14 51.43
C ALA A 179 15.09 31.24 52.70
N GLN A 180 15.97 30.26 52.93
CA GLN A 180 16.92 30.29 54.07
C GLN A 180 17.98 31.38 53.93
N GLU A 181 18.46 31.66 52.72
CA GLU A 181 19.42 32.74 52.46
C GLU A 181 18.80 34.12 52.75
N LEU A 182 17.53 34.34 52.34
CA LEU A 182 16.79 35.58 52.62
C LEU A 182 16.47 35.79 54.11
N GLU A 183 16.16 34.72 54.86
CA GLU A 183 16.01 34.79 56.32
C GLU A 183 17.34 35.07 57.03
N SER A 184 18.46 34.56 56.50
CA SER A 184 19.78 34.80 57.08
C SER A 184 20.26 36.25 56.87
N GLU A 185 19.94 36.87 55.73
CA GLU A 185 20.28 38.27 55.45
C GLU A 185 19.42 39.24 56.26
N THR A 186 18.14 38.93 56.49
CA THR A 186 17.25 39.79 57.29
C THR A 186 17.59 39.77 58.77
N LYS A 187 18.10 38.65 59.32
CA LYS A 187 18.61 38.58 60.70
C LYS A 187 19.93 39.33 60.91
N LYS A 188 20.76 39.49 59.87
CA LYS A 188 22.05 40.20 59.95
C LYS A 188 21.92 41.73 59.95
N LYS A 189 20.75 42.27 59.57
CA LYS A 189 20.47 43.72 59.49
C LYS A 189 19.74 44.29 60.71
N LYS A 190 19.45 43.46 61.71
CA LYS A 190 18.90 43.86 63.02
C LYS A 190 19.99 43.74 64.08
#